data_AF-A0A524JUD1-F1
#
_entry.id   AF-A0A524JUD1-F1
#
_cell.length_a   1.000
_cell.length_b   1.000
_cell.length_c   1.000
_cell.angle_alpha   90.00
_cell.angle_beta   90.00
_cell.angle_gamma   90.00
#
_symmetry.space_group_name_H-M   'P 1'
#
loop_
_entity.id
_entity.type
_entity.pdbx_description
1 polymer ?
#
loop_
_entity_poly.entity_id
_entity_poly.type
_entity_poly.pdbx_seq_one_letter_code
_entity_poly.pdbx_strand_id
1 'polypeptide(L)' 'CSRKGNCCDCLAYHLKSRELPGCCFSREAERTYDRSFEHFARLVSQNKI' A
#
# COMPACT_ATOMS: atom_id res chain seq x y z
N CYS A 1 5.78 -7.27 6.05
CA CYS A 1 4.99 -8.41 5.52
C CYS A 1 5.94 -9.54 5.22
N SER A 2 5.63 -10.78 5.58
CA SER A 2 6.47 -11.96 5.30
C SER A 2 6.63 -12.27 3.81
N ARG A 3 5.81 -11.65 2.95
CA ARG A 3 5.80 -11.80 1.49
C ARG A 3 6.65 -10.76 0.76
N LYS A 4 7.40 -9.92 1.49
CA LYS A 4 8.26 -8.89 0.88
C LYS A 4 9.28 -9.56 -0.05
N GLY A 5 9.38 -9.07 -1.29
CA GLY A 5 10.23 -9.65 -2.33
C GLY A 5 9.52 -10.65 -3.25
N ASN A 6 8.30 -11.10 -2.91
CA ASN A 6 7.42 -11.86 -3.81
C ASN A 6 6.21 -11.00 -4.19
N CYS A 7 6.37 -10.17 -5.22
CA CYS A 7 5.40 -9.12 -5.55
C CYS A 7 4.02 -9.67 -5.91
N CYS A 8 3.93 -10.77 -6.66
CA CYS A 8 2.66 -11.37 -7.07
C CYS A 8 1.87 -11.91 -5.87
N ASP A 9 2.53 -12.67 -4.97
CA ASP A 9 1.87 -13.20 -3.76
C ASP A 9 1.52 -12.09 -2.77
N CYS A 10 2.40 -11.10 -2.62
CA CYS A 10 2.17 -9.94 -1.77
C CYS A 10 0.94 -9.14 -2.22
N LEU A 11 0.83 -8.85 -3.52
CA LEU A 11 -0.33 -8.17 -4.10
C LEU A 11 -1.60 -9.01 -3.94
N ALA A 12 -1.56 -10.29 -4.32
CA ALA A 12 -2.73 -11.17 -4.18
C ALA A 12 -3.24 -11.27 -2.73
N TYR A 13 -2.35 -11.23 -1.74
CA TYR A 13 -2.72 -11.20 -0.34
C TYR A 13 -3.38 -9.87 0.07
N HIS A 14 -2.78 -8.72 -0.24
CA HIS A 14 -3.31 -7.42 0.17
C HIS A 14 -4.60 -7.05 -0.57
N LEU A 15 -4.72 -7.41 -1.85
CA LEU A 15 -5.94 -7.16 -2.63
C LEU A 15 -7.16 -7.90 -2.10
N LYS A 16 -6.99 -9.07 -1.46
CA LYS A 16 -8.09 -9.78 -0.77
C LYS A 16 -8.68 -8.97 0.38
N SER A 17 -7.88 -8.13 1.03
CA SER A 17 -8.31 -7.23 2.11
C SER A 17 -8.67 -5.83 1.63
N ARG A 18 -8.73 -5.60 0.30
CA ARG A 18 -8.88 -4.26 -0.30
C ARG A 18 -7.80 -3.27 0.16
N GLU A 19 -6.56 -3.74 0.24
CA GLU A 19 -5.40 -2.92 0.61
C GLU A 19 -4.28 -3.02 -0.44
N LEU A 20 -3.33 -2.08 -0.37
CA LEU A 20 -2.08 -2.13 -1.12
C LEU A 20 -0.89 -2.50 -0.23
N PRO A 21 0.17 -3.14 -0.77
CA PRO A 21 1.41 -3.34 -0.05
C PRO A 21 2.04 -2.01 0.37
N GLY A 22 2.76 -2.00 1.49
CA GLY A 22 3.53 -0.83 1.95
C GLY A 22 4.48 -0.26 0.89
N CYS A 23 4.99 -1.10 -0.01
CA CYS A 23 5.83 -0.70 -1.14
C CYS A 23 5.18 0.33 -2.10
N CYS A 24 3.85 0.46 -2.10
CA CYS A 24 3.15 1.47 -2.89
C CYS A 24 3.11 2.84 -2.20
N PHE A 25 3.55 2.95 -0.95
CA PHE A 25 3.46 4.17 -0.14
C PHE A 25 4.85 4.80 0.05
N SER A 26 4.88 6.13 0.17
CA SER A 26 6.08 6.84 0.64
C SER A 26 6.40 6.45 2.08
N ARG A 27 7.64 6.66 2.53
CA ARG A 27 8.04 6.36 3.93
C ARG A 27 7.17 7.06 4.96
N GLU A 28 6.69 8.27 4.65
CA GLU A 28 5.83 9.05 5.53
C GLU A 28 4.42 8.49 5.57
N ALA A 29 3.87 8.11 4.42
CA ALA A 29 2.55 7.50 4.33
C ALA A 29 2.51 6.10 4.97
N GLU A 30 3.53 5.26 4.73
CA GLU A 30 3.59 3.89 5.28
C GLU A 30 3.60 3.89 6.83
N ARG A 31 4.16 4.94 7.47
CA ARG A 31 4.17 5.10 8.93
C ARG A 31 2.78 5.27 9.55
N THR A 32 1.78 5.66 8.75
CA THR A 32 0.38 5.74 9.21
C THR A 32 -0.29 4.38 9.31
N TYR A 33 0.32 3.35 8.69
CA TYR A 33 -0.21 1.99 8.56
C TYR A 33 -1.56 1.88 7.83
N ASP A 34 -2.08 2.98 7.30
CA ASP A 34 -3.30 3.00 6.50
C ASP A 34 -2.99 2.59 5.06
N ARG A 35 -3.27 1.33 4.75
CA ARG A 35 -3.02 0.71 3.45
C ARG A 35 -4.27 0.62 2.57
N SER A 36 -5.32 1.33 2.96
CA SER A 36 -6.57 1.37 2.19
C SER A 36 -6.35 2.01 0.81
N PHE A 37 -7.20 1.64 -0.14
CA PHE A 37 -7.23 2.30 -1.45
C PHE A 37 -7.62 3.77 -1.32
N GLU A 38 -8.50 4.11 -0.38
CA GLU A 38 -8.92 5.48 -0.10
C GLU A 38 -7.73 6.35 0.33
N HIS A 39 -6.88 5.83 1.22
CA HIS A 39 -5.66 6.52 1.63
C HIS A 39 -4.72 6.75 0.44
N PHE A 40 -4.48 5.69 -0.34
CA PHE A 40 -3.64 5.78 -1.53
C PHE A 40 -4.16 6.80 -2.53
N ALA A 41 -5.46 6.75 -2.87
CA ALA A 41 -6.09 7.67 -3.80
C ALA A 41 -5.99 9.13 -3.32
N ARG A 42 -6.17 9.38 -2.03
CA ARG A 42 -6.00 10.72 -1.44
C ARG A 42 -4.57 11.22 -1.60
N LEU A 43 -3.56 10.37 -1.40
CA LEU A 43 -2.16 10.75 -1.56
C LEU A 43 -1.79 11.05 -3.01
N VAL A 44 -2.30 10.25 -3.96
CA VAL A 44 -2.12 10.50 -5.40
C VAL A 44 -2.75 11.85 -5.80
N SER A 45 -3.99 12.12 -5.36
CA SER A 45 -4.65 13.41 -5.62
C SER A 45 -3.93 14.61 -4.99
N GLN A 46 -3.11 14.38 -3.95
CA GLN A 46 -2.29 15.39 -3.31
C GLN A 46 -0.84 15.42 -3.85
N ASN A 47 -0.53 14.61 -4.87
CA ASN A 47 0.79 14.50 -5.48
C ASN A 47 1.91 14.13 -4.47
N LYS A 48 1.56 13.30 -3.47
CA LYS A 48 2.45 12.83 -2.39
C LYS A 48 3.01 11.42 -2.59
N ILE A 49 2.59 10.76 -3.67
CA ILE A 49 3.08 9.48 -4.20
C ILE A 49 3.13 9.63 -5.72
#